data_AF-A0A8H8TUS8-F1
#
_entry.id   AF-A0A8H8TUS8-F1
#
_cell.length_a   1.000
_cell.length_b   1.000
_cell.length_c   1.000
_cell.angle_alpha   90.00
_cell.angle_beta   90.00
_cell.angle_gamma   90.00
#
_symmetry.space_group_name_H-M   'P 1'
#
loop_
_entity.id
_entity.type
_entity.pdbx_description
1 polymer ?
#
loop_
_entity_poly.entity_id
_entity_poly.type
_entity_poly.pdbx_seq_one_letter_code
_entity_poly.pdbx_strand_id
1 'polypeptide(L)'
;MTKLMIKDNTMKDFTIEDPTDPFMINYPKHGGVRLLYENFDNSTGCKDITLYGGNDASWRIWVSDEDGNGKDIDTKNYKVMNKRLCSKWIHIHIKRDALAH
;
A
#
# COMPACT_ATOMS: atom_id res chain seq x y z
N MET A 1 17.62 11.18 2.07
CA MET A 1 16.67 11.80 1.12
C MET A 1 16.12 10.66 0.31
N THR A 2 14.86 10.29 0.52
CA THR A 2 14.32 9.02 0.01
C THR A 2 14.23 9.04 -1.51
N LYS A 3 14.87 8.06 -2.14
CA LYS A 3 14.89 7.93 -3.60
C LYS A 3 13.94 6.83 -4.03
N LEU A 4 12.91 7.23 -4.78
CA LEU A 4 11.98 6.29 -5.41
C LEU A 4 12.67 5.61 -6.60
N MET A 5 12.63 4.28 -6.62
CA MET A 5 13.16 3.46 -7.70
C MET A 5 11.99 2.78 -8.41
N ILE A 6 11.92 2.89 -9.72
CA ILE A 6 10.88 2.24 -10.53
C ILE A 6 11.50 1.01 -11.20
N LYS A 7 10.85 -0.14 -11.08
CA LYS A 7 11.37 -1.42 -11.60
C LYS A 7 11.46 -1.44 -13.13
N ASP A 8 10.45 -0.90 -13.81
CA ASP A 8 10.36 -0.88 -15.27
C ASP A 8 9.43 0.23 -15.80
N ASN A 9 9.36 0.35 -17.13
CA ASN A 9 8.58 1.38 -17.82
C ASN A 9 7.05 1.24 -17.65
N THR A 10 6.55 0.15 -17.05
CA THR A 10 5.11 0.03 -16.76
C THR A 10 4.71 0.82 -15.52
N MET A 11 5.67 1.25 -14.71
CA MET A 11 5.47 2.03 -13.49
C MET A 11 4.51 1.36 -12.48
N LYS A 12 4.40 0.03 -12.52
CA LYS A 12 3.51 -0.75 -11.64
C LYS A 12 4.20 -1.18 -10.35
N ASP A 13 5.50 -1.44 -10.42
CA ASP A 13 6.33 -1.84 -9.29
C ASP A 13 7.35 -0.73 -9.01
N PHE A 14 7.38 -0.23 -7.78
CA PHE A 14 8.38 0.71 -7.30
C PHE A 14 8.92 0.25 -5.93
N THR A 15 10.10 0.74 -5.57
CA THR A 15 10.71 0.57 -4.27
C THR A 15 11.43 1.85 -3.85
N ILE A 16 12.06 1.85 -2.69
CA ILE A 16 12.88 2.95 -2.18
C ILE A 16 14.31 2.45 -1.98
N GLU A 17 15.30 3.32 -2.22
CA GLU A 17 16.72 2.95 -2.15
C GLU A 17 17.14 2.41 -0.78
N ASP A 18 16.67 3.06 0.29
CA ASP A 18 16.85 2.60 1.67
C ASP A 18 15.49 2.19 2.22
N PRO A 19 15.22 0.90 2.46
CA PRO A 19 13.94 0.43 2.98
C PRO A 19 13.67 0.91 4.42
N THR A 20 14.64 1.47 5.14
CA THR A 20 14.41 2.05 6.47
C THR A 20 13.76 3.44 6.42
N ASP A 21 13.79 4.10 5.26
CA ASP A 21 13.11 5.38 5.08
C ASP A 21 11.58 5.19 5.01
N PRO A 22 10.79 5.88 5.86
CA PRO A 22 9.34 5.84 5.73
C PRO A 22 8.89 6.62 4.51
N PHE A 23 7.83 6.15 3.84
CA PHE A 23 7.24 6.87 2.70
C PHE A 23 5.72 6.73 2.66
N MET A 24 5.08 7.71 2.02
CA MET A 24 3.64 7.73 1.77
C MET A 24 3.35 7.90 0.29
N ILE A 25 2.39 7.12 -0.21
CA ILE A 25 1.86 7.26 -1.56
C ILE A 25 0.45 7.77 -1.49
N ASN A 26 0.20 8.87 -2.19
CA ASN A 26 -1.10 9.49 -2.30
C ASN A 26 -1.67 9.25 -3.70
N TYR A 27 -2.92 8.77 -3.76
CA TYR A 27 -3.63 8.57 -5.03
C TYR A 27 -4.79 9.58 -5.16
N PRO A 28 -4.49 10.87 -5.45
CA PRO A 28 -5.48 11.95 -5.41
C PRO A 28 -6.63 11.74 -6.42
N LYS A 29 -6.35 11.12 -7.58
CA LYS A 29 -7.36 10.85 -8.61
C LYS A 29 -8.20 9.59 -8.34
N HIS A 30 -7.88 8.81 -7.32
CA HIS A 30 -8.56 7.56 -6.97
C HIS A 30 -9.18 7.67 -5.57
N GLY A 31 -10.02 8.68 -5.38
CA GLY A 31 -10.72 8.97 -4.13
C GLY A 31 -9.86 9.55 -3.00
N GLY A 32 -8.56 9.74 -3.24
CA GLY A 32 -7.62 10.20 -2.22
C GLY A 32 -7.19 9.10 -1.24
N VAL A 33 -7.25 7.83 -1.66
CA VAL A 33 -6.69 6.71 -0.89
C VAL A 33 -5.18 6.86 -0.74
N ARG A 34 -4.62 6.34 0.35
CA ARG A 34 -3.19 6.47 0.68
C ARG A 34 -2.63 5.20 1.27
N LEU A 35 -1.33 4.99 1.07
CA LEU A 35 -0.53 3.97 1.73
C LEU A 35 0.64 4.65 2.44
N LEU A 36 0.89 4.27 3.69
CA LEU A 36 2.08 4.61 4.45
C LEU A 36 2.87 3.33 4.70
N TYR A 37 4.17 3.41 4.45
CA TYR A 37 5.17 2.40 4.74
C TYR A 37 6.12 2.98 5.79
N GLU A 38 6.37 2.24 6.87
CA GLU A 38 7.26 2.67 7.94
C GLU A 38 7.79 1.47 8.76
N ASN A 39 8.69 1.75 9.70
CA ASN A 39 9.19 0.79 10.69
C ASN A 39 9.81 -0.48 10.08
N PHE A 40 10.58 -0.35 9.00
CA PHE A 40 11.31 -1.49 8.43
C PHE A 40 12.39 -2.00 9.40
N ASP A 41 12.37 -3.29 9.66
CA ASP A 41 13.30 -3.97 10.53
C ASP A 41 14.30 -4.78 9.71
N ASN A 42 15.56 -4.31 9.69
CA ASN A 42 16.65 -4.95 8.95
C ASN A 42 16.93 -6.41 9.37
N SER A 43 16.57 -6.79 10.59
CA SER A 43 16.80 -8.16 11.09
C SER A 43 15.74 -9.15 10.58
N THR A 44 14.52 -8.69 10.36
CA THR A 44 13.38 -9.53 9.98
C THR A 44 12.87 -9.29 8.55
N GLY A 45 13.24 -8.18 7.92
CA GLY A 45 12.69 -7.73 6.64
C GLY A 45 11.23 -7.25 6.73
N CYS A 46 10.68 -7.13 7.94
CA CYS A 46 9.29 -6.73 8.15
C CYS A 46 9.14 -5.21 8.17
N LYS A 47 7.98 -4.75 7.70
CA LYS A 47 7.57 -3.35 7.68
C LYS A 47 6.13 -3.21 8.15
N ASP A 48 5.77 -2.03 8.64
CA ASP A 48 4.39 -1.69 8.91
C ASP A 48 3.78 -1.00 7.69
N ILE A 49 2.63 -1.49 7.25
CA ILE A 49 1.83 -0.86 6.19
C ILE A 49 0.54 -0.35 6.79
N THR A 50 0.29 0.95 6.63
CA THR A 50 -0.97 1.58 6.97
C THR A 50 -1.70 2.02 5.69
N LEU A 51 -2.94 1.59 5.53
CA LEU A 51 -3.83 2.04 4.46
C LEU A 51 -4.83 3.05 5.00
N TYR A 52 -5.05 4.11 4.23
CA TYR A 52 -6.06 5.11 4.49
C TYR A 52 -7.08 5.10 3.35
N GLY A 53 -8.34 4.86 3.70
CA GLY A 53 -9.48 5.12 2.84
C GLY A 53 -9.56 6.60 2.47
N GLY A 54 -10.04 6.85 1.25
CA GLY A 54 -10.19 8.18 0.69
C GLY A 54 -11.41 8.93 1.22
N ASN A 55 -11.62 10.14 0.70
CA ASN A 55 -12.86 10.90 0.94
C ASN A 55 -14.03 10.36 0.11
N ASP A 56 -13.73 9.81 -1.06
CA ASP A 56 -14.72 9.10 -1.89
C ASP A 56 -14.74 7.63 -1.48
N ALA A 57 -15.80 7.23 -0.78
CA ALA A 57 -16.01 5.87 -0.29
C ALA A 57 -16.21 4.83 -1.40
N SER A 58 -16.42 5.26 -2.67
CA SER A 58 -16.46 4.33 -3.80
C SER A 58 -15.07 3.80 -4.16
N TRP A 59 -13.99 4.45 -3.71
CA TRP A 59 -12.62 3.99 -3.93
C TRP A 59 -12.10 3.19 -2.75
N ARG A 60 -11.52 2.03 -3.08
CA ARG A 60 -10.96 1.10 -2.12
C ARG A 60 -9.51 0.82 -2.46
N ILE A 61 -8.69 0.77 -1.42
CA ILE A 61 -7.30 0.35 -1.48
C ILE A 61 -7.13 -0.93 -0.65
N TRP A 62 -6.40 -1.89 -1.18
CA TRP A 62 -5.94 -3.06 -0.43
C TRP A 62 -4.54 -3.43 -0.86
N VAL A 63 -3.84 -4.15 0.01
CA VAL A 63 -2.52 -4.70 -0.28
C VAL A 63 -2.57 -6.21 -0.14
N SER A 64 -1.85 -6.90 -1.00
CA SER A 64 -1.51 -8.31 -0.86
C SER A 64 0.00 -8.46 -0.82
N ASP A 65 0.50 -9.38 0.00
CA ASP A 65 1.90 -9.80 -0.03
C ASP A 65 2.19 -10.76 -1.21
N GLU A 66 3.45 -11.16 -1.37
CA GLU A 66 3.91 -12.05 -2.46
C GLU A 66 3.51 -13.51 -2.24
N ASP A 67 3.29 -13.90 -0.98
CA ASP A 67 3.04 -15.28 -0.55
C ASP A 67 1.53 -15.59 -0.44
N GLY A 68 0.67 -14.59 -0.60
CA GLY A 68 -0.76 -14.66 -0.35
C GLY A 68 -1.63 -14.50 -1.61
N ASN A 69 -2.65 -15.34 -1.72
CA ASN A 69 -3.77 -15.17 -2.67
C ASN A 69 -4.85 -14.19 -2.15
N GLY A 70 -4.56 -13.44 -1.08
CA GLY A 70 -5.54 -12.72 -0.25
C GLY A 70 -5.49 -11.19 -0.34
N LYS A 71 -6.38 -10.53 0.41
CA LYS A 71 -6.28 -9.10 0.74
C LYS A 71 -5.74 -8.99 2.17
N ASP A 72 -4.43 -8.88 2.32
CA ASP A 72 -3.78 -8.88 3.64
C ASP A 72 -4.26 -7.75 4.53
N ILE A 73 -4.51 -6.60 3.93
CA ILE A 73 -5.13 -5.42 4.53
C ILE A 73 -6.01 -4.73 3.51
N ASP A 74 -7.15 -4.22 3.95
CA ASP A 74 -8.21 -3.78 3.05
C ASP A 74 -9.09 -2.71 3.71
N THR A 75 -9.26 -1.57 3.03
CA THR A 75 -10.07 -0.46 3.52
C THR A 75 -11.57 -0.61 3.28
N LYS A 76 -12.05 -1.78 2.80
CA LYS A 76 -13.48 -1.98 2.48
C LYS A 76 -14.43 -1.56 3.62
N ASN A 77 -14.11 -1.97 4.84
CA ASN A 77 -14.98 -1.79 6.01
C ASN A 77 -14.41 -0.77 7.01
N TYR A 78 -13.20 -0.25 6.77
CA TYR A 78 -12.48 0.60 7.71
C TYR A 78 -11.73 1.71 6.98
N LYS A 79 -11.82 2.94 7.51
CA LYS A 79 -11.15 4.10 6.93
C LYS A 79 -9.63 4.08 7.13
N VAL A 80 -9.14 3.37 8.14
CA VAL A 80 -7.70 3.20 8.40
C VAL A 80 -7.46 1.76 8.83
N MET A 81 -6.47 1.10 8.25
CA MET A 81 -6.03 -0.25 8.61
C MET A 81 -4.52 -0.31 8.65
N ASN A 82 -3.95 -1.04 9.61
CA ASN A 82 -2.51 -1.25 9.71
C ASN A 82 -2.21 -2.74 9.88
N LYS A 83 -1.10 -3.21 9.29
CA LYS A 83 -0.56 -4.56 9.50
C LYS A 83 0.95 -4.56 9.25
N ARG A 84 1.66 -5.36 10.05
CA ARG A 84 3.06 -5.69 9.79
C ARG A 84 3.15 -6.80 8.74
N LEU A 85 3.88 -6.54 7.66
CA LEU A 85 4.11 -7.48 6.57
C LEU A 85 5.60 -7.77 6.44
N CYS A 86 5.98 -9.03 6.20
CA CYS A 86 7.38 -9.44 6.13
C CYS A 86 7.87 -9.86 4.73
N SER A 87 6.97 -9.91 3.75
CA SER A 87 7.33 -10.16 2.35
C SER A 87 8.25 -9.06 1.80
N LYS A 88 9.06 -9.40 0.81
CA LYS A 88 9.87 -8.38 0.10
C LYS A 88 8.99 -7.52 -0.79
N TRP A 89 8.03 -8.14 -1.49
CA TRP A 89 7.13 -7.45 -2.41
C TRP A 89 5.75 -7.27 -1.81
N ILE A 90 5.14 -6.12 -2.10
CA ILE A 90 3.75 -5.81 -1.79
C ILE A 90 3.08 -5.36 -3.08
N HIS A 91 1.85 -5.83 -3.32
CA HIS A 91 1.06 -5.41 -4.45
C HIS A 91 -0.04 -4.48 -3.96
N ILE A 92 -0.01 -3.24 -4.42
CA ILE A 92 -1.03 -2.24 -4.11
C ILE A 92 -2.13 -2.36 -5.15
N HIS A 93 -3.36 -2.54 -4.69
CA HIS A 93 -4.52 -2.59 -5.54
C HIS A 93 -5.45 -1.43 -5.22
N ILE A 94 -5.95 -0.77 -6.26
CA ILE A 94 -6.93 0.30 -6.13
C ILE A 94 -8.06 0.02 -7.10
N LYS A 95 -9.28 0.05 -6.59
CA LYS A 95 -10.48 -0.18 -7.39
C LYS A 95 -11.59 0.75 -6.94
N ARG A 96 -12.44 1.13 -7.90
CA ARG A 96 -13.75 1.66 -7.61
C ARG A 96 -14.73 0.51 -7.38
N ASP A 97 -15.17 0.32 -6.15
CA ASP A 97 -16.27 -0.59 -5.86
C ASP A 97 -17.55 0.05 -6.41
N ALA A 98 -18.34 -0.73 -7.15
CA ALA A 98 -19.67 -0.29 -7.52
C ALA A 98 -20.43 -0.03 -6.22
N LEU A 99 -21.01 1.17 -6.08
CA LEU A 99 -21.92 1.45 -4.99
C LEU A 99 -22.98 0.34 -5.04
N ALA A 100 -23.14 -0.41 -3.95
CA ALA A 100 -24.27 -1.32 -3.84
C ALA A 100 -25.53 -0.46 -3.99
N HIS A 101 -26.24 -0.66 -5.09
CA HIS A 101 -27.57 -0.09 -5.31
C HIS A 101 -28.58 -0.79 -4.41
#